data_AF-A0A8J9VHM1-F1
#
_entry.id   AF-A0A8J9VHM1-F1
#
_cell.length_a   1.000
_cell.length_b   1.000
_cell.length_c   1.000
_cell.angle_alpha   90.00
_cell.angle_beta   90.00
_cell.angle_gamma   90.00
#
_symmetry.space_group_name_H-M   'P 1'
#
loop_
_entity.id
_entity.type
_entity.pdbx_description
1 polymer ?
#
loop_
_entity_poly.entity_id
_entity_poly.type
_entity_poly.pdbx_seq_one_letter_code
_entity_poly.pdbx_strand_id
1 'polypeptide(L)'
;MPKRIQSSGRNIVLSVRDFCEREKDNNAPLIPFGNVRQRVAAKTGISEKTLNKAPTLSSTKAEMQNWIINKGLSYLPTMVKAQLYKIIKEHKEAPIYEADQMLQAHCHKVARLPPYHCELNAIEFMWSLVKRRVANKNVGQETNNIVNLAEEAFQSITAEDWQKQCEHVRHIEDKLRERDVYMDAEMDRFIIELNNESDTESDSSSEDSSDSDYSSLAIHMDHAYSK
;
A
#
# COMPACT_ATOMS: atom_id res chain seq x y z
N MET A 1 21.92 8.82 -18.79
CA MET A 1 21.25 9.79 -17.90
C MET A 1 20.82 9.08 -16.62
N PRO A 2 21.17 9.57 -15.42
CA PRO A 2 20.80 8.88 -14.18
C PRO A 2 19.27 8.91 -14.01
N LYS A 3 18.68 7.74 -13.76
CA LYS A 3 17.22 7.55 -13.69
C LYS A 3 16.63 8.42 -12.57
N ARG A 4 15.64 9.24 -12.91
CA ARG A 4 14.96 10.16 -11.99
C ARG A 4 14.12 9.34 -11.00
N ILE A 5 14.62 9.20 -9.77
CA ILE A 5 13.92 8.49 -8.68
C ILE A 5 12.54 9.15 -8.47
N GLN A 6 11.47 8.34 -8.43
CA GLN A 6 10.10 8.83 -8.21
C GLN A 6 9.95 9.47 -6.81
N SER A 7 8.94 10.34 -6.63
CA SER A 7 8.72 11.17 -5.43
C SER A 7 8.75 10.39 -4.10
N SER A 8 8.14 9.20 -4.07
CA SER A 8 8.14 8.33 -2.89
C SER A 8 9.54 7.83 -2.53
N GLY A 9 10.36 7.48 -3.54
CA GLY A 9 11.74 7.04 -3.32
C GLY A 9 12.63 8.15 -2.77
N ARG A 10 12.41 9.41 -3.18
CA ARG A 10 13.14 10.56 -2.62
C ARG A 10 12.83 10.78 -1.15
N ASN A 11 11.57 10.71 -0.75
CA ASN A 11 11.18 10.90 0.65
C ASN A 11 11.76 9.82 1.57
N ILE A 12 11.76 8.57 1.11
CA ILE A 12 12.41 7.47 1.85
C ILE A 12 13.91 7.76 1.99
N VAL A 13 14.60 8.14 0.91
CA VAL A 13 16.02 8.47 0.94
C VAL A 13 16.34 9.63 1.89
N LEU A 14 15.51 10.67 1.91
CA LEU A 14 15.65 11.79 2.86
C LEU A 14 15.46 11.31 4.30
N SER A 15 14.42 10.53 4.61
CA SER A 15 14.20 10.00 5.97
C SER A 15 15.33 9.09 6.45
N VAL A 16 15.89 8.28 5.55
CA VAL A 16 17.02 7.39 5.85
C VAL A 16 18.26 8.22 6.14
N ARG A 17 18.52 9.27 5.36
CA ARG A 17 19.63 10.20 5.56
C ARG A 17 19.51 10.90 6.92
N ASP A 18 18.36 11.49 7.21
CA ASP A 18 18.14 12.25 8.44
C ASP A 18 18.22 11.34 9.68
N PHE A 19 17.80 10.08 9.58
CA PHE A 19 18.02 9.09 10.65
C PHE A 19 19.51 8.76 10.84
N CYS A 20 20.25 8.55 9.75
CA CYS A 20 21.69 8.30 9.82
C CYS A 20 22.47 9.51 10.37
N GLU A 21 22.05 10.74 10.05
CA GLU A 21 22.62 11.98 10.59
C GLU A 21 22.40 12.07 12.11
N ARG A 22 21.22 11.74 12.62
CA ARG A 22 20.97 11.67 14.06
C ARG A 22 21.82 10.62 14.78
N GLU A 23 22.05 9.45 14.17
CA GLU A 23 22.96 8.45 14.74
C GLU A 23 24.41 8.93 14.77
N LYS A 24 24.83 9.69 13.75
CA LYS A 24 26.15 10.33 13.68
C LYS A 24 26.30 11.38 14.78
N ASP A 25 25.31 12.25 14.96
CA ASP A 25 25.35 13.31 15.98
C ASP A 25 25.35 12.73 17.40
N ASN A 26 24.67 11.59 17.60
CA ASN A 26 24.61 10.89 18.89
C ASN A 26 25.83 9.98 19.16
N ASN A 27 26.73 9.81 18.17
CA ASN A 27 27.91 8.94 18.21
C ASN A 27 27.63 7.48 18.67
N ALA A 28 26.38 7.04 18.53
CA ALA A 28 25.90 5.73 18.96
C ALA A 28 24.61 5.38 18.19
N PRO A 29 24.37 4.08 17.91
CA PRO A 29 23.15 3.67 17.24
C PRO A 29 21.93 3.97 18.11
N LEU A 30 20.96 4.72 17.57
CA LEU A 30 19.69 5.03 18.27
C LEU A 30 18.86 3.77 18.54
N ILE A 31 19.00 2.77 17.69
CA ILE A 31 18.38 1.44 17.81
C ILE A 31 19.49 0.40 17.61
N PRO A 32 19.65 -0.62 18.47
CA PRO A 32 20.72 -1.61 18.31
C PRO A 32 20.76 -2.25 16.92
N PHE A 33 21.96 -2.49 16.38
CA PHE A 33 22.13 -3.06 15.04
C PHE A 33 21.45 -4.44 14.85
N GLY A 34 21.28 -5.21 15.93
CA GLY A 34 20.54 -6.49 15.91
C GLY A 34 19.05 -6.35 15.61
N ASN A 35 18.45 -5.17 15.82
CA ASN A 35 17.01 -4.93 15.63
C ASN A 35 16.71 -4.36 14.24
N VAL A 36 17.10 -5.10 13.18
CA VAL A 36 17.04 -4.68 11.78
C VAL A 36 15.66 -4.15 11.38
N ARG A 37 14.56 -4.79 11.80
CA ARG A 37 13.19 -4.35 11.48
C ARG A 37 12.83 -3.00 12.08
N GLN A 38 13.18 -2.76 13.35
CA GLN A 38 12.94 -1.47 14.01
C GLN A 38 13.82 -0.37 13.40
N ARG A 39 15.05 -0.70 13.02
CA ARG A 39 15.93 0.23 12.30
C ARG A 39 15.36 0.61 10.94
N VAL A 40 14.88 -0.35 10.16
CA VAL A 40 14.25 -0.08 8.85
C VAL A 40 13.00 0.77 9.04
N ALA A 41 12.11 0.41 9.97
CA ALA A 41 10.92 1.19 10.32
C ALA A 41 11.24 2.65 10.65
N ALA A 42 12.21 2.87 11.53
CA ALA A 42 12.60 4.22 11.97
C ALA A 42 13.37 5.00 10.89
N LYS A 43 14.09 4.30 9.99
CA LYS A 43 14.82 4.89 8.86
C LYS A 43 13.93 5.27 7.71
N THR A 44 12.91 4.49 7.39
CA THR A 44 12.08 4.70 6.19
C THR A 44 10.72 5.30 6.52
N GLY A 45 10.33 5.35 7.80
CA GLY A 45 8.98 5.70 8.23
C GLY A 45 7.93 4.65 7.86
N ILE A 46 8.34 3.53 7.26
CA ILE A 46 7.46 2.48 6.78
C ILE A 46 7.54 1.32 7.75
N SER A 47 6.61 1.33 8.70
CA SER A 47 6.23 0.16 9.48
C SER A 47 4.86 0.44 10.09
N GLU A 48 3.80 -0.06 9.48
CA GLU A 48 2.59 -0.26 10.26
C GLU A 48 2.87 -1.41 11.23
N LYS A 49 2.99 -1.08 12.52
CA LYS A 49 3.09 -2.11 13.54
C LYS A 49 1.73 -2.80 13.62
N THR A 50 1.62 -3.98 13.01
CA THR A 50 0.46 -4.86 13.19
C THR A 50 0.47 -5.38 14.62
N LEU A 51 -0.55 -5.05 15.40
CA LEU A 51 -0.67 -5.39 16.81
C LEU A 51 -0.93 -6.89 17.02
N ASN A 52 -1.69 -7.52 16.12
CA ASN A 52 -2.01 -8.95 16.12
C ASN A 52 -1.20 -9.73 15.07
N LYS A 53 0.11 -9.53 15.04
CA LYS A 53 0.97 -10.18 14.03
C LYS A 53 0.92 -11.71 14.15
N ALA A 54 0.45 -12.37 13.10
CA ALA A 54 0.52 -13.83 12.96
C ALA A 54 1.90 -14.28 12.44
N PRO A 55 2.37 -15.50 12.79
CA PRO A 55 3.57 -16.09 12.22
C PRO A 55 3.45 -16.29 10.70
N THR A 56 4.57 -16.18 9.99
CA THR A 56 4.68 -16.41 8.54
C THR A 56 5.42 -17.72 8.27
N LEU A 57 5.47 -18.22 7.03
CA LEU A 57 6.26 -19.42 6.68
C LEU A 57 7.75 -19.30 7.06
N SER A 58 8.27 -18.07 7.09
CA SER A 58 9.62 -17.75 7.56
C SER A 58 9.80 -17.74 9.08
N SER A 59 8.72 -17.75 9.86
CA SER A 59 8.77 -17.85 11.33
C SER A 59 9.33 -19.19 11.79
N THR A 60 9.88 -19.22 13.01
CA THR A 60 10.39 -20.47 13.58
C THR A 60 9.25 -21.42 13.96
N LYS A 61 9.54 -22.72 14.05
CA LYS A 61 8.52 -23.71 14.43
C LYS A 61 8.00 -23.43 15.85
N ALA A 62 8.88 -23.03 16.76
CA ALA A 62 8.53 -22.64 18.12
C ALA A 62 7.60 -21.42 18.16
N GLU A 63 7.85 -20.39 17.35
CA GLU A 63 6.95 -19.23 17.24
C GLU A 63 5.55 -19.63 16.76
N MET A 64 5.47 -20.52 15.76
CA MET A 64 4.19 -21.03 15.26
C MET A 64 3.43 -21.80 16.34
N GLN A 65 4.12 -22.69 17.06
CA GLN A 65 3.53 -23.47 18.16
C GLN A 65 3.03 -22.58 19.29
N ASN A 66 3.85 -21.61 19.72
CA ASN A 66 3.47 -20.65 20.77
C ASN A 66 2.26 -19.82 20.35
N TRP A 67 2.18 -19.38 19.09
CA TRP A 67 1.01 -18.64 18.61
C TRP A 67 -0.27 -19.49 18.64
N ILE A 68 -0.20 -20.75 18.20
CA ILE A 68 -1.33 -21.69 18.21
C ILE A 68 -1.81 -21.92 19.66
N ILE A 69 -0.89 -22.17 20.60
CA ILE A 69 -1.20 -22.32 22.03
C ILE A 69 -1.84 -21.05 22.60
N ASN A 70 -1.27 -19.88 22.32
CA ASN A 70 -1.78 -18.60 22.81
C ASN A 70 -3.19 -18.28 22.28
N LYS A 71 -3.55 -18.81 21.11
CA LYS A 71 -4.90 -18.73 20.55
C LYS A 71 -5.86 -19.81 21.10
N GLY A 72 -5.38 -20.70 21.98
CA GLY A 72 -6.18 -21.79 22.54
C GLY A 72 -6.42 -22.95 21.56
N LEU A 73 -5.63 -23.03 20.49
CA LEU A 73 -5.74 -24.07 19.47
C LEU A 73 -4.83 -25.26 19.81
N SER A 74 -5.21 -26.46 19.37
CA SER A 74 -4.40 -27.67 19.53
C SER A 74 -3.61 -27.99 18.26
N TYR A 75 -2.41 -28.55 18.41
CA TYR A 75 -1.62 -29.11 17.31
C TYR A 75 -1.00 -30.43 17.73
N LEU A 76 -0.67 -31.30 16.77
CA LEU A 76 0.07 -32.53 17.04
C LEU A 76 1.59 -32.23 17.09
N PRO A 77 2.34 -32.72 18.10
CA PRO A 77 3.79 -32.44 18.21
C PRO A 77 4.61 -32.84 16.98
N THR A 78 4.14 -33.84 16.23
CA THR A 78 4.74 -34.37 14.99
C THR A 78 4.55 -33.44 13.79
N MET A 79 3.67 -32.43 13.87
CA MET A 79 3.38 -31.55 12.74
C MET A 79 4.61 -30.79 12.25
N VAL A 80 4.75 -30.71 10.93
CA VAL A 80 5.79 -29.91 10.26
C VAL A 80 5.35 -28.45 10.16
N LYS A 81 6.29 -27.53 9.89
CA LYS A 81 6.01 -26.09 9.77
C LYS A 81 4.86 -25.77 8.81
N ALA A 82 4.79 -26.46 7.67
CA ALA A 82 3.73 -26.25 6.67
C ALA A 82 2.34 -26.58 7.24
N GLN A 83 2.21 -27.67 7.99
CA GLN A 83 0.96 -28.07 8.64
C GLN A 83 0.56 -27.10 9.76
N LEU A 84 1.52 -26.66 10.58
CA LEU A 84 1.27 -25.63 11.59
C LEU A 84 0.85 -24.30 10.95
N TYR A 85 1.46 -23.93 9.83
CA TYR A 85 1.11 -22.72 9.09
C TYR A 85 -0.29 -22.79 8.48
N LYS A 86 -0.75 -23.98 8.05
CA LYS A 86 -2.14 -24.16 7.57
C LYS A 86 -3.16 -23.80 8.65
N ILE A 87 -2.95 -24.29 9.88
CA ILE A 87 -3.78 -23.94 11.05
C ILE A 87 -3.75 -22.43 11.29
N ILE A 88 -2.56 -21.81 11.24
CA ILE A 88 -2.40 -20.36 11.42
C ILE A 88 -3.13 -19.58 10.31
N LYS A 89 -3.05 -20.03 9.05
CA LYS A 89 -3.69 -19.36 7.90
C LYS A 89 -5.22 -19.40 8.01
N GLU A 90 -5.78 -20.48 8.53
CA GLU A 90 -7.23 -20.65 8.75
C GLU A 90 -7.74 -19.80 9.93
N HIS A 91 -6.92 -19.61 10.97
CA HIS A 91 -7.33 -18.93 12.20
C HIS A 91 -6.74 -17.53 12.38
N LYS A 92 -5.99 -17.01 11.40
CA LYS A 92 -5.45 -15.65 11.47
C LYS A 92 -6.60 -14.64 11.34
N GLU A 93 -6.62 -13.69 12.25
CA GLU A 93 -7.53 -12.55 12.19
C GLU A 93 -7.02 -11.51 11.18
N ALA A 94 -7.92 -10.61 10.78
CA ALA A 94 -7.53 -9.44 9.99
C ALA A 94 -6.49 -8.62 10.76
N PRO A 95 -5.47 -8.07 10.09
CA PRO A 95 -4.44 -7.29 10.74
C PRO A 95 -5.04 -6.03 11.39
N ILE A 96 -4.65 -5.78 12.63
CA ILE A 96 -4.97 -4.56 13.39
C ILE A 96 -3.72 -3.70 13.39
N TYR A 97 -3.84 -2.47 12.91
CA TYR A 97 -2.72 -1.54 12.81
C TYR A 97 -2.76 -0.50 13.93
N GLU A 98 -1.60 -0.22 14.51
CA GLU A 98 -1.47 0.80 15.56
C GLU A 98 -1.95 2.19 15.09
N ALA A 99 -1.66 2.56 13.84
CA ALA A 99 -2.14 3.79 13.23
C ALA A 99 -3.67 3.87 13.19
N ASP A 100 -4.35 2.76 12.92
CA ASP A 100 -5.82 2.71 12.87
C ASP A 100 -6.42 2.95 14.26
N GLN A 101 -5.81 2.39 15.31
CA GLN A 101 -6.23 2.64 16.69
C GLN A 101 -6.05 4.10 17.10
N MET A 102 -4.93 4.71 16.70
CA MET A 102 -4.69 6.14 16.95
C MET A 102 -5.74 7.01 16.26
N LEU A 103 -6.02 6.75 14.97
CA LEU A 103 -7.03 7.49 14.21
C LEU A 103 -8.43 7.30 14.80
N GLN A 104 -8.77 6.08 15.19
CA GLN A 104 -10.04 5.77 15.85
C GLN A 104 -10.19 6.49 17.19
N ALA A 105 -9.12 6.60 17.99
CA ALA A 105 -9.14 7.36 19.25
C ALA A 105 -9.46 8.85 19.04
N HIS A 106 -9.13 9.39 17.86
CA HIS A 106 -9.48 10.75 17.44
C HIS A 106 -10.79 10.82 16.62
N CYS A 107 -11.62 9.77 16.66
CA CYS A 107 -12.88 9.67 15.91
C CYS A 107 -12.71 9.77 14.38
N HIS A 108 -11.54 9.42 13.85
CA HIS A 108 -11.29 9.35 12.41
C HIS A 108 -11.48 7.92 11.88
N LYS A 109 -12.16 7.82 10.74
CA LYS A 109 -12.31 6.54 10.02
C LYS A 109 -11.19 6.41 8.99
N VAL A 110 -10.51 5.26 8.99
CA VAL A 110 -9.47 4.95 8.01
C VAL A 110 -10.10 4.44 6.72
N ALA A 111 -9.73 5.06 5.59
CA ALA A 111 -10.03 4.58 4.25
C ALA A 111 -8.77 3.92 3.67
N ARG A 112 -8.86 2.65 3.28
CA ARG A 112 -7.77 1.91 2.64
C ARG A 112 -7.97 1.96 1.13
N LEU A 113 -6.92 2.31 0.40
CA LEU A 113 -6.93 2.34 -1.06
C LEU A 113 -6.26 1.08 -1.61
N PRO A 114 -6.76 0.53 -2.74
CA PRO A 114 -6.08 -0.54 -3.44
C PRO A 114 -4.65 -0.13 -3.85
N PRO A 115 -3.67 -1.05 -3.79
CA PRO A 115 -2.32 -0.78 -4.28
C PRO A 115 -2.33 -0.35 -5.75
N TYR A 116 -1.47 0.61 -6.12
CA TYR A 116 -1.31 1.10 -7.51
C TYR A 116 -2.51 1.82 -8.14
N HIS A 117 -3.57 2.10 -7.38
CA HIS A 117 -4.75 2.82 -7.86
C HIS A 117 -4.80 4.26 -7.32
N CYS A 118 -3.87 5.10 -7.76
CA CYS A 118 -3.80 6.49 -7.31
C CYS A 118 -4.97 7.35 -7.82
N GLU A 119 -5.64 6.92 -8.89
CA GLU A 119 -6.86 7.50 -9.43
C GLU A 119 -8.05 7.41 -8.46
N LEU A 120 -8.00 6.52 -7.47
CA LEU A 120 -8.98 6.43 -6.39
C LEU A 120 -8.64 7.34 -5.19
N ASN A 121 -7.54 8.10 -5.26
CA ASN A 121 -7.08 8.95 -4.18
C ASN A 121 -7.33 10.43 -4.47
N ALA A 122 -8.38 11.01 -3.86
CA ALA A 122 -8.74 12.42 -4.05
C ALA A 122 -7.60 13.40 -3.73
N ILE A 123 -6.71 13.06 -2.79
CA ILE A 123 -5.59 13.94 -2.41
C ILE A 123 -4.59 14.14 -3.56
N GLU A 124 -4.43 13.15 -4.45
CA GLU A 124 -3.51 13.27 -5.59
C GLU A 124 -3.98 14.34 -6.58
N PHE A 125 -5.30 14.43 -6.79
CA PHE A 125 -5.92 15.48 -7.58
C PHE A 125 -5.77 16.85 -6.93
N MET A 126 -5.90 16.94 -5.61
CA MET A 126 -5.65 18.19 -4.88
C MET A 126 -4.19 18.61 -4.97
N TRP A 127 -3.25 17.67 -4.87
CA TRP A 127 -1.84 17.95 -5.12
C TRP A 127 -1.60 18.45 -6.54
N SER A 128 -2.30 17.88 -7.53
CA SER A 128 -2.22 18.35 -8.92
C SER A 128 -2.70 19.80 -9.06
N LEU A 129 -3.79 20.17 -8.36
CA LEU A 129 -4.35 21.50 -8.34
C LEU A 129 -3.37 22.50 -7.70
N VAL A 130 -2.81 22.16 -6.54
CA VAL A 130 -1.82 22.99 -5.83
C VAL A 130 -0.61 23.22 -6.72
N LYS A 131 -0.04 22.15 -7.31
CA LYS A 131 1.10 22.25 -8.22
C LYS A 131 0.82 23.19 -9.40
N ARG A 132 -0.39 23.12 -9.98
CA ARG A 132 -0.79 24.01 -11.07
C ARG A 132 -0.89 25.47 -10.62
N ARG A 133 -1.47 25.74 -9.46
CA ARG A 133 -1.57 27.10 -8.90
C ARG A 133 -0.20 27.70 -8.61
N VAL A 134 0.71 26.93 -8.02
CA VAL A 134 2.10 27.34 -7.80
C VAL A 134 2.80 27.60 -9.13
N ALA A 135 2.70 26.69 -10.11
CA ALA A 135 3.34 26.83 -11.41
C ALA A 135 2.89 28.10 -12.16
N ASN A 136 1.60 28.45 -12.09
CA ASN A 136 1.06 29.66 -12.73
C ASN A 136 1.65 30.96 -12.18
N LYS A 137 2.06 30.97 -10.90
CA LYS A 137 2.64 32.14 -10.21
C LYS A 137 4.17 32.13 -10.17
N ASN A 138 4.79 31.00 -10.52
CA ASN A 138 6.24 30.79 -10.43
C ASN A 138 7.03 31.32 -11.66
N VAL A 139 6.42 32.20 -12.48
CA VAL A 139 7.12 32.79 -13.63
C VAL A 139 7.98 33.97 -13.13
N GLY A 140 9.29 33.75 -13.00
CA GLY A 140 10.28 34.79 -12.69
C GLY A 140 10.53 35.08 -11.20
N GLN A 141 10.06 34.23 -10.29
CA GLN A 141 10.28 34.36 -8.83
C GLN A 141 11.58 33.66 -8.38
N GLU A 142 12.26 34.21 -7.37
CA GLU A 142 13.38 33.55 -6.70
C GLU A 142 12.90 32.31 -5.92
N THR A 143 13.76 31.28 -5.82
CA THR A 143 13.47 30.01 -5.14
C THR A 143 13.03 30.18 -3.69
N ASN A 144 13.39 31.30 -3.06
CA ASN A 144 13.07 31.62 -1.66
C ASN A 144 11.56 31.89 -1.44
N ASN A 145 10.81 32.24 -2.50
CA ASN A 145 9.37 32.54 -2.39
C ASN A 145 8.46 31.32 -2.62
N ILE A 146 9.00 30.15 -2.93
CA ILE A 146 8.21 28.96 -3.26
C ILE A 146 7.35 28.49 -2.08
N VAL A 147 7.85 28.62 -0.84
CA VAL A 147 7.09 28.25 0.37
C VAL A 147 5.84 29.13 0.51
N ASN A 148 6.00 30.45 0.39
CA ASN A 148 4.89 31.40 0.46
C ASN A 148 3.87 31.16 -0.67
N LEU A 149 4.34 30.85 -1.89
CA LEU A 149 3.46 30.50 -3.01
C LEU A 149 2.68 29.21 -2.76
N ALA A 150 3.30 28.21 -2.12
CA ALA A 150 2.62 26.97 -1.75
C ALA A 150 1.57 27.23 -0.67
N GLU A 151 1.88 27.99 0.37
CA GLU A 151 0.92 28.38 1.42
C GLU A 151 -0.27 29.15 0.84
N GLU A 152 -0.03 30.12 -0.04
CA GLU A 152 -1.10 30.85 -0.73
C GLU A 152 -1.94 29.91 -1.62
N ALA A 153 -1.30 28.96 -2.31
CA ALA A 153 -2.00 27.97 -3.10
C ALA A 153 -2.90 27.07 -2.22
N PHE A 154 -2.44 26.66 -1.04
CA PHE A 154 -3.26 25.91 -0.08
C PHE A 154 -4.43 26.75 0.47
N GLN A 155 -4.20 28.01 0.82
CA GLN A 155 -5.25 28.91 1.32
C GLN A 155 -6.31 29.22 0.25
N SER A 156 -5.93 29.23 -1.02
CA SER A 156 -6.87 29.44 -2.13
C SER A 156 -7.77 28.23 -2.43
N ILE A 157 -7.51 27.06 -1.82
CA ILE A 157 -8.35 25.86 -2.03
C ILE A 157 -9.68 26.07 -1.34
N THR A 158 -10.76 25.97 -2.10
CA THR A 158 -12.12 26.07 -1.55
C THR A 158 -12.73 24.69 -1.28
N ALA A 159 -13.88 24.68 -0.60
CA ALA A 159 -14.64 23.45 -0.38
C ALA A 159 -15.17 22.88 -1.71
N GLU A 160 -15.51 23.74 -2.67
CA GLU A 160 -15.99 23.33 -4.00
C GLU A 160 -14.88 22.63 -4.81
N ASP A 161 -13.63 23.08 -4.69
CA ASP A 161 -12.48 22.41 -5.33
C ASP A 161 -12.35 20.97 -4.84
N TRP A 162 -12.46 20.76 -3.52
CA TRP A 162 -12.43 19.45 -2.88
C TRP A 162 -13.61 18.59 -3.31
N GLN A 163 -14.83 19.15 -3.24
CA GLN A 163 -16.04 18.43 -3.63
C GLN A 163 -15.94 17.92 -5.08
N LYS A 164 -15.44 18.76 -6.00
CA LYS A 164 -15.23 18.39 -7.40
C LYS A 164 -14.25 17.23 -7.55
N GLN A 165 -13.15 17.20 -6.79
CA GLN A 165 -12.21 16.08 -6.86
C GLN A 165 -12.80 14.80 -6.26
N CYS A 166 -13.56 14.89 -5.17
CA CYS A 166 -14.25 13.74 -4.57
C CYS A 166 -15.32 13.17 -5.52
N GLU A 167 -16.06 14.04 -6.22
CA GLU A 167 -16.99 13.65 -7.30
C GLU A 167 -16.28 12.95 -8.46
N HIS A 168 -15.12 13.45 -8.86
CA HIS A 168 -14.32 12.84 -9.91
C HIS A 168 -13.85 11.42 -9.53
N VAL A 169 -13.33 11.24 -8.30
CA VAL A 169 -12.92 9.93 -7.79
C VAL A 169 -14.08 8.95 -7.74
N ARG A 170 -15.25 9.40 -7.27
CA ARG A 170 -16.46 8.57 -7.26
C ARG A 170 -16.88 8.12 -8.65
N HIS A 171 -16.80 9.00 -9.65
CA HIS A 171 -17.08 8.64 -11.04
C HIS A 171 -16.08 7.61 -11.61
N ILE A 172 -14.81 7.68 -11.20
CA ILE A 172 -13.81 6.66 -11.57
C ILE A 172 -14.16 5.33 -10.91
N GLU A 173 -14.52 5.34 -9.63
CA GLU A 173 -14.93 4.15 -8.89
C GLU A 173 -16.16 3.47 -9.54
N ASP A 174 -17.18 4.25 -9.90
CA ASP A 174 -18.39 3.73 -10.54
C ASP A 174 -18.07 3.04 -11.87
N LYS A 175 -17.19 3.63 -12.68
CA LYS A 175 -16.73 3.02 -13.95
C LYS A 175 -15.96 1.72 -13.75
N LEU A 176 -15.09 1.67 -12.74
CA LEU A 176 -14.36 0.44 -12.41
C LEU A 176 -15.32 -0.66 -11.99
N ARG A 177 -16.32 -0.32 -11.17
CA ARG A 177 -17.36 -1.25 -10.73
C ARG A 177 -18.19 -1.80 -11.90
N GLU A 178 -18.61 -0.95 -12.84
CA GLU A 178 -19.32 -1.38 -14.04
C GLU A 178 -18.49 -2.35 -14.90
N ARG A 179 -17.19 -2.07 -15.05
CA ARG A 179 -16.27 -2.93 -15.81
C ARG A 179 -16.06 -4.27 -15.11
N ASP A 180 -15.90 -4.29 -13.79
CA ASP A 180 -15.68 -5.52 -13.04
C ASP A 180 -16.89 -6.46 -13.14
N VAL A 181 -18.13 -5.92 -13.09
CA VAL A 181 -19.36 -6.71 -13.34
C VAL A 181 -19.36 -7.35 -14.74
N TYR A 182 -18.86 -6.64 -15.75
CA TYR A 182 -18.75 -7.19 -17.11
C TYR A 182 -17.68 -8.29 -17.19
N MET A 183 -16.54 -8.10 -16.51
CA MET A 183 -15.47 -9.08 -16.45
C MET A 183 -15.91 -10.35 -15.74
N ASP A 184 -16.64 -10.26 -14.61
CA ASP A 184 -17.19 -11.42 -13.91
C ASP A 184 -18.12 -12.22 -14.83
N ALA A 185 -19.04 -11.53 -15.52
CA ALA A 185 -19.96 -12.18 -16.46
C ALA A 185 -19.24 -12.86 -17.65
N GLU A 186 -18.11 -12.33 -18.09
CA GLU A 186 -17.28 -12.93 -19.13
C GLU A 186 -16.43 -14.09 -18.59
N MET A 187 -15.87 -13.96 -17.38
CA MET A 187 -15.14 -15.04 -16.71
C MET A 187 -16.05 -16.25 -16.47
N ASP A 188 -17.29 -16.04 -16.03
CA ASP A 188 -18.30 -17.09 -15.87
C ASP A 188 -18.57 -17.84 -17.19
N ARG A 189 -18.51 -17.16 -18.34
CA ARG A 189 -18.62 -17.80 -19.66
C ARG A 189 -17.43 -18.69 -20.00
N PHE A 190 -16.25 -18.40 -19.45
CA PHE A 190 -15.04 -19.19 -19.65
C PHE A 190 -14.87 -20.32 -18.62
N ILE A 191 -15.74 -20.43 -17.61
CA ILE A 191 -15.77 -21.58 -16.70
C ILE A 191 -16.29 -22.79 -17.48
N ILE A 192 -15.36 -23.60 -17.99
CA ILE A 192 -15.70 -24.92 -18.55
C ILE A 192 -16.04 -25.83 -17.37
N GLU A 193 -17.31 -26.19 -17.21
CA GLU A 193 -17.76 -27.21 -16.27
C GLU A 193 -17.19 -28.58 -16.69
N LEU A 194 -16.03 -28.94 -16.16
CA LEU A 194 -15.48 -30.28 -16.25
C LEU A 194 -16.20 -31.19 -15.24
N ASN A 195 -17.47 -31.49 -15.48
CA ASN A 195 -18.13 -32.59 -14.80
C ASN A 195 -18.21 -33.80 -15.74
N ASN A 196 -17.16 -34.61 -15.74
CA ASN A 196 -17.33 -36.05 -15.91
C ASN A 196 -16.23 -36.81 -15.16
N GLU A 197 -16.67 -37.76 -14.37
CA GLU A 197 -15.95 -38.56 -13.39
C GLU A 197 -14.68 -39.22 -13.95
N SER A 198 -13.53 -38.94 -13.35
CA SER A 198 -12.37 -39.85 -13.39
C SER A 198 -11.43 -39.50 -12.24
N ASP A 199 -11.51 -40.30 -11.17
CA ASP A 199 -10.52 -40.34 -10.11
C ASP A 199 -9.14 -40.62 -10.71
N THR A 200 -8.30 -39.60 -10.79
CA THR A 200 -6.85 -39.79 -10.90
C THR A 200 -6.17 -38.62 -10.24
N GLU A 201 -5.89 -38.79 -8.95
CA GLU A 201 -5.01 -37.93 -8.16
C GLU A 201 -3.66 -37.82 -8.90
N SER A 202 -3.42 -36.66 -9.50
CA SER A 202 -2.11 -36.26 -9.97
C SER A 202 -1.88 -34.83 -9.49
N ASP A 203 -1.22 -34.76 -8.34
CA ASP A 203 -0.70 -33.56 -7.72
C ASP A 203 0.34 -32.92 -8.67
N SER A 204 -0.14 -32.02 -9.52
CA SER A 204 0.70 -31.11 -10.29
C SER A 204 0.64 -29.76 -9.61
N SER A 205 1.57 -29.55 -8.68
CA SER A 205 1.85 -28.23 -8.11
C SER A 205 2.46 -27.34 -9.20
N SER A 206 1.62 -26.78 -10.07
CA SER A 206 1.97 -25.60 -10.84
C SER A 206 1.81 -24.38 -9.95
N GLU A 207 2.93 -23.88 -9.43
CA GLU A 207 3.02 -22.51 -8.94
C GLU A 207 2.74 -21.57 -10.13
N ASP A 208 1.47 -21.20 -10.32
CA ASP A 208 1.12 -20.10 -11.20
C ASP A 208 1.41 -18.78 -10.45
N SER A 209 2.66 -18.34 -10.60
CA SER A 209 3.00 -16.93 -10.46
C SER A 209 2.49 -16.20 -11.69
N SER A 210 1.18 -15.98 -11.78
CA SER A 210 0.62 -15.07 -12.78
C SER A 210 0.91 -13.64 -12.33
N ASP A 211 2.03 -13.14 -12.83
CA ASP A 211 2.29 -11.72 -13.03
C ASP A 211 1.19 -11.22 -13.97
N SER A 212 0.17 -10.55 -13.43
CA SER A 212 -0.90 -9.98 -14.22
C SER A 212 -0.35 -8.79 -15.01
N ASP A 213 0.23 -9.08 -16.18
CA ASP A 213 0.62 -8.07 -17.15
C ASP A 213 -0.66 -7.54 -17.84
N TYR A 214 -1.42 -6.71 -17.12
CA TYR A 214 -2.46 -5.86 -17.72
C TYR A 214 -1.84 -4.54 -18.19
N SER A 215 -0.81 -4.64 -19.04
CA SER A 215 -0.09 -3.52 -19.64
C SER A 215 -0.58 -3.16 -21.05
N SER A 216 -1.82 -3.50 -21.40
CA SER A 216 -2.39 -3.09 -22.69
C SER A 216 -3.81 -2.57 -22.60
N LEU A 217 -4.05 -1.60 -21.72
CA LEU A 217 -5.08 -0.58 -21.94
C LEU A 217 -4.57 0.76 -21.41
N ALA A 218 -3.64 1.35 -22.15
CA ALA A 218 -3.42 2.78 -22.05
C ALA A 218 -4.73 3.48 -22.39
N ILE A 219 -5.50 3.88 -21.38
CA ILE A 219 -6.39 5.02 -21.54
C ILE A 219 -5.44 6.17 -21.84
N HIS A 220 -5.45 6.57 -23.11
CA HIS A 220 -4.69 7.70 -23.61
C HIS A 220 -5.09 8.91 -22.76
N MET A 221 -4.28 9.24 -21.74
CA MET A 221 -4.34 10.56 -21.15
C MET A 221 -3.79 11.49 -22.22
N ASP A 222 -4.69 12.13 -22.97
CA ASP A 222 -4.38 13.33 -23.70
C ASP A 222 -3.98 14.41 -22.69
N HIS A 223 -2.73 14.37 -22.27
CA HIS A 223 -2.02 15.53 -21.78
C HIS A 223 -1.77 16.44 -22.99
N ALA A 224 -2.84 17.09 -23.45
CA ALA A 224 -2.76 18.25 -24.32
C ALA A 224 -2.09 19.39 -23.53
N TYR A 225 -0.77 19.33 -23.44
CA TYR A 225 0.04 20.54 -23.33
C TYR A 225 -0.08 21.25 -24.68
N SER A 226 -1.08 22.12 -24.79
CA SER A 226 -1.05 23.13 -25.85
C SER A 226 0.16 24.02 -25.61
N LYS A 227 1.00 24.12 -26.65
CA LYS A 227 2.14 25.03 -26.74
C LYS A 227 1.72 26.49 -26.57
#